data_AF-A0AAE1RG37-F1
#
_entry.id   AF-A0AAE1RG37-F1
#
_cell.length_a   1.000
_cell.length_b   1.000
_cell.length_c   1.000
_cell.angle_alpha   90.00
_cell.angle_beta   90.00
_cell.angle_gamma   90.00
#
_symmetry.space_group_name_H-M   'P 1'
#
loop_
_entity.id
_entity.type
_entity.pdbx_description
1 polymer ?
#
loop_
_entity_poly.entity_id
_entity_poly.type
_entity_poly.pdbx_seq_one_letter_code
_entity_poly.pdbx_strand_id
1 'polypeptide(L)'
;MSLSEVYGGLVSAEQIRSANGVDAENPLASGESLSGDELTRIAEEYGVTFGNLEIINGLGQPQIDPGDILAIPLAACSSANLNWYNESLIVPNGPYALTANNCIKCGCRPTDLSLECSPSGIVDKCSHLQCKDSNIFIGERHENHTTSGCNVIACIYRGHLGGKIFRW
;
A
#
# COMPACT_ATOMS: atom_id res chain seq x y z
N MET A 1 7.47 17.23 2.91
CA MET A 1 7.72 15.81 2.58
C MET A 1 7.46 15.65 1.10
N SER A 2 8.47 15.29 0.32
CA SER A 2 8.42 15.18 -1.14
C SER A 2 7.71 13.89 -1.58
N LEU A 3 7.31 13.82 -2.86
CA LEU A 3 6.69 12.63 -3.46
C LEU A 3 7.55 11.37 -3.32
N SER A 4 8.88 11.53 -3.46
CA SER A 4 9.82 10.45 -3.18
C SER A 4 9.78 10.07 -1.70
N GLU A 5 9.68 11.00 -0.76
CA GLU A 5 9.62 10.65 0.67
C GLU A 5 8.32 9.92 1.05
N VAL A 6 7.19 10.22 0.40
CA VAL A 6 5.91 9.50 0.63
C VAL A 6 5.98 8.04 0.17
N TYR A 7 6.75 7.74 -0.87
CA TYR A 7 6.94 6.38 -1.40
C TYR A 7 8.37 5.83 -1.25
N GLY A 8 9.15 6.37 -0.30
CA GLY A 8 10.55 5.95 -0.06
C GLY A 8 11.51 6.09 -1.26
N GLY A 9 11.18 6.88 -2.28
CA GLY A 9 11.98 7.15 -3.47
C GLY A 9 11.79 6.14 -4.60
N LEU A 10 10.81 5.26 -4.48
CA LEU A 10 10.70 4.06 -5.32
C LEU A 10 9.78 4.22 -6.54
N VAL A 11 8.94 5.27 -6.57
CA VAL A 11 7.84 5.38 -7.54
C VAL A 11 7.63 6.83 -7.99
N SER A 12 7.45 7.03 -9.31
CA SER A 12 7.13 8.32 -9.93
C SER A 12 5.61 8.55 -10.05
N ALA A 13 5.19 9.80 -10.23
CA ALA A 13 3.78 10.16 -10.42
C ALA A 13 3.13 9.43 -11.61
N GLU A 14 3.89 9.18 -12.69
CA GLU A 14 3.43 8.42 -13.86
C GLU A 14 3.10 6.96 -13.51
N GLN A 15 3.95 6.33 -12.69
CA GLN A 15 3.75 4.95 -12.25
C GLN A 15 2.55 4.83 -11.31
N ILE A 16 2.28 5.85 -10.50
CA ILE A 16 1.10 5.91 -9.60
C ILE A 16 -0.19 6.03 -10.42
N ARG A 17 -0.20 6.87 -11.47
CA ARG A 17 -1.34 6.98 -12.40
C ARG A 17 -1.71 5.63 -13.02
N SER A 18 -0.72 4.90 -13.52
CA SER A 18 -0.94 3.59 -14.14
C SER A 18 -1.35 2.51 -13.13
N ALA A 19 -0.78 2.50 -11.93
CA ALA A 19 -1.05 1.48 -10.92
C ALA A 19 -2.45 1.60 -10.28
N ASN A 20 -2.97 2.83 -10.16
CA ASN A 20 -4.28 3.08 -9.57
C ASN A 20 -5.44 2.93 -10.56
N GLY A 21 -5.18 2.56 -11.82
CA GLY A 21 -6.23 2.41 -12.84
C GLY A 21 -7.03 3.69 -13.03
N VAL A 22 -6.37 4.85 -12.93
CA VAL A 22 -7.03 6.15 -13.19
C VAL A 22 -7.24 6.24 -14.70
N ASP A 23 -8.42 5.83 -15.12
CA ASP A 23 -8.93 5.92 -16.48
C ASP A 23 -10.25 6.71 -16.51
N ALA A 24 -10.79 6.92 -17.70
CA ALA A 24 -12.03 7.68 -17.88
C ALA A 24 -13.26 7.03 -17.21
N GLU A 25 -13.18 5.77 -16.76
CA GLU A 25 -14.29 5.04 -16.16
C GLU A 25 -14.23 4.97 -14.62
N ASN A 26 -13.11 5.34 -13.99
CA ASN A 26 -12.99 5.43 -12.53
C ASN A 26 -12.34 6.74 -11.99
N PRO A 27 -12.88 7.93 -12.32
CA PRO A 27 -12.37 9.18 -11.77
C PRO A 27 -12.97 9.47 -10.38
N LEU A 28 -12.16 10.04 -9.47
CA LEU A 28 -12.68 10.97 -8.48
C LEU A 28 -13.04 12.26 -9.24
N ALA A 29 -14.14 12.22 -9.99
CA ALA A 29 -14.60 13.35 -10.79
C ALA A 29 -15.23 14.40 -9.88
N SER A 30 -14.69 15.61 -9.91
CA SER A 30 -15.42 16.77 -9.43
C SER A 30 -16.39 17.21 -10.52
N GLY A 31 -17.69 17.13 -10.24
CA GLY A 31 -18.73 17.71 -11.10
C GLY A 31 -18.73 19.25 -11.10
N GLU A 32 -17.91 19.88 -10.24
CA GLU A 32 -17.83 21.32 -10.03
C GLU A 32 -16.36 21.79 -10.04
N SER A 33 -16.13 23.11 -10.15
CA SER A 33 -14.78 23.66 -10.06
C SER A 33 -14.32 23.60 -8.60
N LEU A 34 -13.15 23.02 -8.34
CA LEU A 34 -12.57 23.00 -7.00
C LEU A 34 -11.57 24.14 -6.85
N SER A 35 -11.75 24.94 -5.82
CA SER A 35 -10.82 25.99 -5.39
C SER A 35 -9.65 25.42 -4.57
N GLY A 36 -8.62 26.23 -4.36
CA GLY A 36 -7.44 25.86 -3.56
C GLY A 36 -7.77 25.46 -2.12
N ASP A 37 -8.78 26.07 -1.50
CA ASP A 37 -9.23 25.72 -0.14
C ASP A 37 -9.88 24.33 -0.11
N GLU A 38 -10.65 23.99 -1.14
CA GLU A 38 -11.26 22.66 -1.29
C GLU A 38 -10.22 21.60 -1.58
N LEU A 39 -9.24 21.91 -2.43
CA LEU A 39 -8.09 21.04 -2.69
C LEU A 39 -7.25 20.83 -1.43
N THR A 40 -7.11 21.84 -0.58
CA THR A 40 -6.45 21.71 0.72
C THR A 40 -7.23 20.77 1.64
N ARG A 41 -8.56 20.91 1.71
CA ARG A 41 -9.41 20.02 2.51
C ARG A 41 -9.35 18.57 2.01
N ILE A 42 -9.36 18.37 0.70
CA ILE A 42 -9.18 17.04 0.08
C ILE A 42 -7.78 16.50 0.43
N ALA A 43 -6.75 17.32 0.35
CA ALA A 43 -5.40 16.91 0.72
C ALA A 43 -5.34 16.39 2.16
N GLU A 44 -5.93 17.14 3.10
CA GLU A 44 -6.00 16.77 4.51
C GLU A 44 -6.79 15.47 4.74
N GLU A 45 -7.92 15.29 4.05
CA GLU A 45 -8.75 14.07 4.13
C GLU A 45 -7.96 12.81 3.78
N TYR A 46 -7.11 12.89 2.76
CA TYR A 46 -6.30 11.77 2.29
C TYR A 46 -4.87 11.74 2.87
N GLY A 47 -4.57 12.63 3.83
CA GLY A 47 -3.26 12.67 4.50
C GLY A 47 -2.11 13.10 3.57
N VAL A 48 -2.40 13.87 2.53
CA VAL A 48 -1.43 14.40 1.56
C VAL A 48 -1.33 15.92 1.70
N THR A 49 -0.34 16.53 1.06
CA THR A 49 -0.20 17.99 1.04
C THR A 49 -0.81 18.57 -0.24
N PHE A 50 -1.33 19.80 -0.15
CA PHE A 50 -1.82 20.54 -1.32
C PHE A 50 -0.77 20.60 -2.45
N GLY A 51 0.49 20.93 -2.12
CA GLY A 51 1.57 20.95 -3.10
C GLY A 51 1.84 19.59 -3.76
N ASN A 52 1.62 18.46 -3.07
CA ASN A 52 1.72 17.15 -3.71
C ASN A 52 0.56 16.90 -4.69
N LEU A 53 -0.65 17.40 -4.38
CA LEU A 53 -1.77 17.36 -5.32
C LEU A 53 -1.49 18.22 -6.55
N GLU A 54 -0.99 19.45 -6.39
CA GLU A 54 -0.64 20.33 -7.51
C GLU A 54 0.39 19.68 -8.44
N ILE A 55 1.46 19.12 -7.87
CA ILE A 55 2.55 18.50 -8.65
C ILE A 55 2.05 17.28 -9.44
N ILE A 56 1.26 16.41 -8.83
CA ILE A 56 0.78 15.17 -9.48
C ILE A 56 -0.20 15.46 -10.60
N ASN A 57 -1.04 16.46 -10.39
CA ASN A 57 -2.09 16.84 -11.33
C ASN A 57 -1.61 17.88 -12.35
N GLY A 58 -0.38 18.38 -12.22
CA GLY A 58 0.18 19.40 -13.11
C GLY A 58 -0.59 20.72 -13.04
N LEU A 59 -1.14 21.05 -11.86
CA LEU A 59 -1.92 22.26 -11.69
C LEU A 59 -0.99 23.47 -11.77
N GLY A 60 -1.20 24.33 -12.78
CA GLY A 60 -0.52 25.62 -12.90
C GLY A 60 -1.13 26.73 -12.04
N GLN A 61 -2.26 26.44 -11.41
CA GLN A 61 -3.07 27.34 -10.58
C GLN A 61 -3.80 26.52 -9.51
N PRO A 62 -4.15 27.10 -8.35
CA PRO A 62 -4.82 26.39 -7.25
C PRO A 62 -6.33 26.21 -7.54
N GLN A 63 -6.66 25.64 -8.70
CA GLN A 63 -8.02 25.46 -9.20
C GLN A 63 -8.06 24.23 -10.11
N ILE A 64 -9.16 23.48 -10.02
CA ILE A 64 -9.52 22.43 -10.97
C ILE A 64 -10.82 22.84 -11.67
N ASP A 65 -10.88 22.67 -12.98
CA ASP A 65 -12.06 23.02 -13.76
C ASP A 65 -13.08 21.87 -13.74
N PRO A 66 -14.39 22.15 -13.90
CA PRO A 66 -15.39 21.10 -13.90
C PRO A 66 -15.12 20.06 -15.00
N GLY A 67 -15.13 18.78 -14.63
CA GLY A 67 -14.86 17.67 -15.55
C GLY A 67 -13.39 17.24 -15.65
N ASP A 68 -12.47 17.96 -15.00
CA ASP A 68 -11.10 17.50 -14.82
C ASP A 68 -11.03 16.33 -13.82
N ILE A 69 -10.03 15.46 -14.02
CA ILE A 69 -9.77 14.30 -13.15
C ILE A 69 -8.70 14.69 -12.13
N LEU A 70 -9.01 14.55 -10.84
CA LEU A 70 -8.07 14.74 -9.76
C LEU A 70 -7.46 13.40 -9.32
N ALA A 71 -6.15 13.24 -9.51
CA ALA A 71 -5.37 12.14 -8.98
C ALA A 71 -4.90 12.44 -7.54
N ILE A 72 -5.21 11.53 -6.62
CA ILE A 72 -4.82 11.64 -5.20
C ILE A 72 -3.75 10.59 -4.89
N PRO A 73 -2.54 10.98 -4.42
CA PRO A 73 -1.50 10.03 -4.06
C PRO A 73 -1.78 9.39 -2.71
N LEU A 74 -2.39 8.21 -2.69
CA LEU A 74 -2.58 7.47 -1.44
C LEU A 74 -1.25 6.86 -0.98
N ALA A 75 -0.84 7.12 0.25
CA ALA A 75 0.32 6.44 0.83
C ALA A 75 0.10 4.92 0.78
N ALA A 76 1.12 4.18 0.35
CA ALA A 76 1.01 2.74 0.14
C ALA A 76 2.27 2.00 0.59
N CYS A 77 2.07 0.76 1.01
CA CYS A 77 3.12 -0.16 1.39
C CYS A 77 3.53 -0.98 0.17
N SER A 78 4.84 -1.24 0.02
CA SER A 78 5.39 -2.02 -1.09
C SER A 78 6.11 -3.26 -0.60
N SER A 79 5.91 -4.38 -1.30
CA SER A 79 6.68 -5.61 -1.08
C SER A 79 8.11 -5.57 -1.65
N ALA A 80 8.52 -4.49 -2.33
CA ALA A 80 9.83 -4.38 -2.97
C ALA A 80 11.01 -4.62 -2.02
N ASN A 81 10.86 -4.27 -0.74
CA ASN A 81 11.90 -4.45 0.28
C ASN A 81 11.89 -5.85 0.95
N LEU A 82 11.01 -6.77 0.51
CA LEU A 82 10.80 -8.07 1.17
C LEU A 82 11.42 -9.27 0.46
N ASN A 83 12.31 -9.04 -0.53
CA ASN A 83 12.85 -10.10 -1.41
C ASN A 83 11.72 -10.97 -2.00
N TRP A 84 10.69 -10.30 -2.52
CA TRP A 84 9.50 -10.92 -3.07
C TRP A 84 9.78 -11.57 -4.43
N TYR A 85 9.20 -12.74 -4.70
CA TYR A 85 9.37 -13.44 -5.97
C TYR A 85 8.35 -13.00 -7.02
N ASN A 86 8.86 -12.57 -8.18
CA ASN A 86 8.17 -12.44 -9.47
C ASN A 86 6.94 -11.51 -9.57
N GLU A 87 6.54 -10.86 -8.48
CA GLU A 87 5.43 -9.90 -8.42
C GLU A 87 5.77 -8.77 -7.43
N SER A 88 5.16 -7.59 -7.60
CA SER A 88 5.22 -6.50 -6.64
C SER A 88 3.83 -6.27 -6.09
N LEU A 89 3.68 -6.29 -4.77
CA LEU A 89 2.41 -5.99 -4.10
C LEU A 89 2.47 -4.58 -3.55
N ILE A 90 1.55 -3.75 -4.01
CA ILE A 90 1.33 -2.39 -3.51
C ILE A 90 -0.03 -2.38 -2.82
N VAL A 91 -0.06 -1.96 -1.56
CA VAL A 91 -1.30 -1.89 -0.77
C VAL A 91 -1.47 -0.48 -0.23
N PRO A 92 -2.52 0.26 -0.63
CA PRO A 92 -2.81 1.58 -0.08
C PRO A 92 -3.11 1.50 1.42
N ASN A 93 -2.86 2.59 2.14
CA ASN A 93 -3.26 2.75 3.53
C ASN A 93 -4.79 2.74 3.65
N GLY A 94 -5.34 1.79 4.42
CA GLY A 94 -6.78 1.60 4.61
C GLY A 94 -7.29 0.24 4.10
N PRO A 95 -7.37 0.03 2.77
CA PRO A 95 -7.81 -1.24 2.21
C PRO A 95 -6.76 -2.35 2.37
N TYR A 96 -7.18 -3.59 2.13
CA TYR A 96 -6.29 -4.74 2.06
C TYR A 96 -6.28 -5.32 0.65
N ALA A 97 -5.18 -5.96 0.28
CA ALA A 97 -5.06 -6.76 -0.93
C ALA A 97 -5.17 -8.25 -0.59
N LEU A 98 -5.86 -9.00 -1.45
CA LEU A 98 -5.87 -10.46 -1.43
C LEU A 98 -4.86 -11.00 -2.44
N THR A 99 -4.09 -12.00 -2.01
CA THR A 99 -3.05 -12.64 -2.82
C THR A 99 -2.99 -14.13 -2.51
N ALA A 100 -2.26 -14.90 -3.31
CA ALA A 100 -2.16 -16.35 -3.23
C ALA A 100 -3.53 -17.04 -3.33
N ASN A 101 -4.30 -16.75 -4.39
CA ASN A 101 -5.67 -17.25 -4.56
C ASN A 101 -6.56 -16.96 -3.33
N ASN A 102 -6.51 -15.72 -2.85
CA ASN A 102 -7.23 -15.23 -1.68
C ASN A 102 -6.83 -15.89 -0.35
N CYS A 103 -5.72 -16.61 -0.26
CA CYS A 103 -5.26 -17.21 1.00
C CYS A 103 -4.64 -16.19 1.96
N ILE A 104 -4.01 -15.15 1.43
CA ILE A 104 -3.32 -14.14 2.23
C ILE A 104 -4.00 -12.80 2.03
N LYS A 105 -4.27 -12.11 3.13
CA LYS A 105 -4.64 -10.69 3.14
C LYS A 105 -3.43 -9.88 3.57
N CYS A 106 -3.16 -8.79 2.87
CA CYS A 106 -2.10 -7.86 3.20
C CYS A 106 -2.69 -6.46 3.37
N GLY A 107 -2.38 -5.81 4.49
CA GLY A 107 -2.73 -4.43 4.78
C GLY A 107 -1.47 -3.56 4.84
N CYS A 108 -1.69 -2.25 4.77
CA CYS A 108 -0.63 -1.27 4.96
C CYS A 108 -0.81 -0.54 6.28
N ARG A 109 0.20 -0.58 7.15
CA ARG A 109 0.11 0.09 8.45
C ARG A 109 0.29 1.60 8.28
N PRO A 110 -0.67 2.44 8.74
CA PRO A 110 -0.62 3.89 8.55
C PRO A 110 0.60 4.57 9.18
N THR A 111 1.16 4.00 10.25
CA THR A 111 2.15 4.67 11.10
C THR A 111 3.55 4.68 10.52
N ASP A 112 3.95 3.60 9.85
CA ASP A 112 5.30 3.43 9.32
C ASP A 112 5.33 2.84 7.90
N LEU A 113 4.16 2.72 7.26
CA LEU A 113 4.01 2.15 5.93
C LEU A 113 4.64 0.75 5.82
N SER A 114 4.53 -0.05 6.90
CA SER A 114 4.90 -1.45 6.88
C SER A 114 3.78 -2.32 6.31
N LEU A 115 4.15 -3.22 5.39
CA LEU A 115 3.25 -4.20 4.81
C LEU A 115 3.03 -5.36 5.80
N GLU A 116 1.79 -5.55 6.23
CA GLU A 116 1.42 -6.62 7.17
C GLU A 116 0.50 -7.63 6.50
N CYS A 117 0.93 -8.89 6.47
CA CYS A 117 0.19 -9.96 5.81
C CYS A 117 -0.16 -11.07 6.80
N SER A 118 -1.35 -11.63 6.65
CA SER A 118 -1.87 -12.73 7.48
C SER A 118 -2.79 -13.64 6.65
N PRO A 119 -3.09 -14.87 7.12
CA PRO A 119 -4.12 -15.70 6.53
C PRO A 119 -5.45 -14.93 6.42
N SER A 120 -6.08 -14.99 5.25
CA SER A 120 -7.29 -14.21 4.97
C SER A 120 -8.49 -14.67 5.80
N GLY A 121 -8.56 -15.98 6.10
CA GLY A 121 -9.74 -16.63 6.70
C GLY A 121 -10.92 -16.79 5.73
N ILE A 122 -10.77 -16.38 4.46
CA ILE A 122 -11.82 -16.45 3.43
C ILE A 122 -11.83 -17.82 2.75
N VAL A 123 -10.66 -18.45 2.64
CA VAL A 123 -10.48 -19.74 1.97
C VAL A 123 -10.22 -20.81 3.02
N ASP A 124 -11.01 -21.88 2.99
CA ASP A 124 -10.97 -22.96 4.00
C ASP A 124 -9.65 -23.77 4.01
N LYS A 125 -8.92 -23.77 2.89
CA LYS A 125 -7.70 -24.60 2.73
C LYS A 125 -6.56 -23.81 2.09
N CYS A 126 -5.79 -23.17 2.96
CA CYS A 126 -4.51 -22.57 2.59
C CYS A 126 -3.36 -23.46 3.05
N SER A 127 -2.47 -23.80 2.14
CA SER A 127 -1.31 -24.65 2.42
C SER A 127 -0.07 -23.79 2.63
N HIS A 128 0.94 -24.34 3.31
CA HIS A 128 2.25 -23.69 3.48
C HIS A 128 2.24 -22.35 4.24
N LEU A 129 1.31 -22.17 5.19
CA LEU A 129 1.25 -20.96 6.03
C LEU A 129 2.32 -20.90 7.14
N GLN A 130 2.96 -22.02 7.46
CA GLN A 130 3.99 -22.12 8.49
C GLN A 130 5.37 -21.79 7.91
N CYS A 131 6.14 -20.95 8.59
CA CYS A 131 7.52 -20.67 8.21
C CYS A 131 8.39 -21.93 8.40
N LYS A 132 9.40 -22.11 7.56
CA LYS A 132 10.22 -23.32 7.55
C LYS A 132 10.93 -23.50 8.90
N ASP A 133 11.01 -24.76 9.33
CA ASP A 133 11.72 -25.17 10.55
C ASP A 133 11.30 -24.40 11.82
N SER A 134 10.04 -23.95 11.89
CA SER A 134 9.52 -23.12 12.97
C SER A 134 8.08 -23.51 13.33
N ASN A 135 7.61 -23.16 14.53
CA ASN A 135 6.21 -23.35 14.96
C ASN A 135 5.37 -22.07 14.85
N ILE A 136 5.83 -21.10 14.05
CA ILE A 136 5.18 -19.80 13.87
C ILE A 136 4.58 -19.70 12.46
N PHE A 137 3.39 -19.11 12.36
CA PHE A 137 2.63 -18.99 11.12
C PHE A 137 2.65 -17.57 10.56
N ILE A 138 2.42 -17.42 9.26
CA ILE A 138 2.43 -16.11 8.60
C ILE A 138 1.56 -15.09 9.37
N GLY A 139 2.14 -13.93 9.67
CA GLY A 139 1.49 -12.86 10.42
C GLY A 139 1.68 -12.93 11.94
N GLU A 140 2.18 -14.05 12.47
CA GLU A 140 2.56 -14.14 13.88
C GLU A 140 3.93 -13.49 14.14
N ARG A 141 4.03 -12.86 15.32
CA ARG A 141 5.23 -12.21 15.83
C ARG A 141 5.34 -12.48 17.32
N HIS A 142 6.49 -12.99 17.76
CA HIS A 142 6.82 -13.22 19.15
C HIS A 142 7.96 -12.30 19.56
N GLU A 143 7.74 -11.59 20.67
CA GLU A 143 8.72 -10.66 21.22
C GLU A 143 9.19 -11.19 22.57
N ASN A 144 10.48 -11.49 22.66
CA ASN A 144 11.12 -11.92 23.90
C ASN A 144 12.02 -10.80 24.41
N HIS A 145 11.57 -10.13 25.47
CA HIS A 145 12.35 -9.11 26.15
C HIS A 145 13.50 -9.75 26.92
N THR A 146 14.72 -9.36 26.58
CA THR A 146 15.95 -9.74 27.29
C THR A 146 16.51 -8.51 28.02
N THR A 147 17.43 -8.74 28.96
CA THR A 147 18.13 -7.66 29.67
C THR A 147 18.98 -6.77 28.74
N SER A 148 19.26 -7.21 27.50
CA SER A 148 20.09 -6.51 26.51
C SER A 148 19.31 -5.96 25.32
N GLY A 149 17.98 -6.15 25.26
CA GLY A 149 17.15 -5.72 24.14
C GLY A 149 15.96 -6.64 23.87
N CYS A 150 15.25 -6.42 22.77
CA CYS A 150 14.11 -7.25 22.35
C CYS A 150 14.52 -8.21 21.23
N ASN A 151 14.35 -9.52 21.44
CA ASN A 151 14.50 -10.53 20.40
C ASN A 151 13.14 -10.79 19.75
N VAL A 152 13.01 -10.46 18.47
CA VAL A 152 11.77 -10.58 17.72
C VAL A 152 11.87 -11.72 16.73
N ILE A 153 10.94 -12.67 16.82
CA ILE A 153 10.76 -13.75 15.85
C ILE A 153 9.44 -13.49 15.12
N ALA A 154 9.46 -13.38 13.81
CA ALA A 154 8.26 -13.13 13.01
C ALA A 154 8.23 -14.03 11.77
N CYS A 155 7.05 -14.52 11.41
CA CYS A 155 6.85 -15.24 10.16
C CYS A 155 6.27 -14.30 9.10
N ILE A 156 7.15 -13.84 8.20
CA ILE A 156 6.83 -12.82 7.20
C ILE A 156 6.45 -13.49 5.89
N TYR A 157 5.32 -13.08 5.32
CA TYR A 157 4.92 -13.50 3.98
C TYR A 157 5.84 -12.91 2.90
N ARG A 158 6.35 -13.76 1.99
CA ARG A 158 7.29 -13.37 0.92
C ARG A 158 6.77 -13.64 -0.50
N GLY A 159 5.46 -13.68 -0.66
CA GLY A 159 4.81 -13.91 -1.95
C GLY A 159 4.50 -15.36 -2.27
N HIS A 160 4.14 -15.60 -3.53
CA HIS A 160 3.70 -16.89 -4.05
C HIS A 160 4.15 -17.09 -5.50
N LEU A 161 4.08 -18.33 -6.00
CA LEU A 161 4.23 -18.61 -7.43
C LEU A 161 3.02 -19.41 -7.92
N GLY A 162 2.29 -18.86 -8.90
CA GLY A 162 1.05 -19.47 -9.41
C GLY A 162 0.01 -19.68 -8.30
N GLY A 163 -0.05 -18.75 -7.34
CA GLY A 163 -0.95 -18.80 -6.18
C GLY A 163 -0.52 -19.75 -5.05
N LYS A 164 0.62 -20.45 -5.16
CA LYS A 164 1.16 -21.31 -4.10
C LYS A 164 2.17 -20.56 -3.24
N ILE A 165 1.95 -20.58 -1.92
CA ILE A 165 2.79 -19.91 -0.93
C ILE A 165 4.09 -20.70 -0.74
N PHE A 166 5.23 -20.00 -0.75
CA PHE A 166 6.54 -20.60 -0.52
C PHE A 166 6.82 -20.81 0.98
N ARG A 167 7.49 -21.92 1.30
CA ARG A 167 8.12 -22.12 2.61
C ARG A 167 9.57 -21.66 2.55
N TRP A 168 9.91 -20.63 3.32
CA TRP A 168 11.27 -20.13 3.53
C TRP A 168 11.70 -20.38 4.96
#